data_AF-A0A7S9E1Q4-F1
#
_entry.id   AF-A0A7S9E1Q4-F1
#
_cell.length_a   1.000
_cell.length_b   1.000
_cell.length_c   1.000
_cell.angle_alpha   90.00
_cell.angle_beta   90.00
_cell.angle_gamma   90.00
#
_symmetry.space_group_name_H-M   'P 1'
#
loop_
_entity.id
_entity.type
_entity.pdbx_description
1 polymer ?
#
loop_
_entity_poly.entity_id
_entity_poly.type
_entity_poly.pdbx_seq_one_letter_code
_entity_poly.pdbx_strand_id
1 'polypeptide(L)'
;MAAIKKTIAELPGYAEAAEWLDVTENSLFNRLRADGDQVFPFGWAMVLQRAGGSHHIANAIAKASGGVFVPLTDVEDVDNGDINQRLMESVEWIGKHSQYLRKATADGVIDRDERAQIEANSYRVMAKWQEHLALLFMVFCSPDDTPNGPSNSG
;
A
#
# COMPACT_ATOMS: atom_id res chain seq x y z
N MET A 1 -2.73 9.98 13.79
CA MET A 1 -2.87 11.29 13.10
C MET A 1 -1.77 11.65 12.12
N ALA A 2 -0.51 11.26 12.34
CA ALA A 2 0.60 11.64 11.45
C ALA A 2 0.39 11.24 9.97
N ALA A 3 -0.11 10.03 9.72
CA ALA A 3 -0.38 9.55 8.36
C ALA A 3 -1.45 10.39 7.63
N ILE A 4 -2.56 10.73 8.31
CA ILE A 4 -3.62 11.59 7.77
C ILE A 4 -3.07 12.98 7.42
N LYS A 5 -2.29 13.58 8.32
CA LYS A 5 -1.66 14.88 8.07
C LYS A 5 -0.69 14.84 6.89
N LYS A 6 0.06 13.74 6.75
CA LYS A 6 0.97 13.52 5.63
C LYS A 6 0.22 13.39 4.30
N THR A 7 -0.87 12.63 4.26
CA THR A 7 -1.75 12.53 3.09
C THR A 7 -2.32 13.88 2.69
N ILE A 8 -2.80 14.69 3.65
CA ILE A 8 -3.32 16.04 3.36
C ILE A 8 -2.22 16.96 2.80
N ALA A 9 -0.98 16.84 3.29
CA ALA A 9 0.14 17.65 2.83
C ALA A 9 0.58 17.35 1.38
N GLU A 10 0.14 16.22 0.80
CA GLU A 10 0.37 15.89 -0.61
C GLU A 10 -0.73 16.44 -1.53
N LEU A 11 -1.85 16.90 -0.97
CA LEU A 11 -2.82 17.71 -1.68
C LEU A 11 -2.35 19.18 -1.68
N PRO A 12 -2.84 20.01 -2.62
CA PRO A 12 -2.66 21.47 -2.63
C PRO A 12 -2.97 22.23 -1.32
N GLY A 13 -3.53 21.56 -0.30
CA GLY A 13 -3.65 22.08 1.05
C GLY A 13 -4.89 21.57 1.79
N TYR A 14 -5.16 22.16 2.96
CA TYR A 14 -6.34 21.84 3.76
C TYR A 14 -7.66 22.23 3.10
N ALA A 15 -7.66 23.29 2.27
CA ALA A 15 -8.83 23.71 1.49
C ALA A 15 -9.27 22.62 0.49
N GLU A 16 -8.32 22.14 -0.33
CA GLU A 16 -8.54 21.04 -1.27
C GLU A 16 -9.02 19.78 -0.54
N ALA A 17 -8.38 19.43 0.58
CA ALA A 17 -8.79 18.29 1.39
C ALA A 17 -10.24 18.42 1.90
N ALA A 18 -10.67 19.62 2.28
CA ALA A 18 -12.03 19.89 2.71
C ALA A 18 -13.04 19.78 1.55
N GLU A 19 -12.66 20.21 0.35
CA GLU A 19 -13.45 20.06 -0.88
C GLU A 19 -13.67 18.59 -1.25
N TRP A 20 -12.62 17.77 -1.28
CA TRP A 20 -12.74 16.32 -1.51
C TRP A 20 -13.68 15.62 -0.52
N LEU A 21 -13.78 16.16 0.69
CA LEU A 21 -14.58 15.61 1.78
C LEU A 21 -16.00 16.22 1.86
N ASP A 22 -16.32 17.19 1.02
CA ASP A 22 -17.56 17.97 1.06
C ASP A 22 -17.86 18.55 2.46
N VAL A 23 -16.84 19.16 3.08
CA VAL A 23 -16.94 19.81 4.40
C VAL A 23 -16.21 21.14 4.44
N THR A 24 -16.39 21.89 5.54
CA THR A 24 -15.63 23.11 5.79
C THR A 24 -14.23 22.81 6.33
N GLU A 25 -13.25 23.67 6.04
CA GLU A 25 -11.91 23.59 6.62
C GLU A 25 -11.94 23.56 8.16
N ASN A 26 -12.82 24.33 8.80
CA ASN A 26 -13.00 24.30 10.25
C ASN A 26 -13.43 22.92 10.76
N SER A 27 -14.36 22.26 10.05
CA SER A 27 -14.81 20.90 10.37
C SER A 27 -13.67 19.89 10.29
N LEU A 28 -12.80 20.04 9.28
CA LEU A 28 -11.59 19.26 9.10
C LEU A 28 -10.57 19.51 10.22
N PHE A 29 -10.25 20.78 10.52
CA PHE A 29 -9.30 21.16 11.57
C PHE A 29 -9.71 20.66 12.95
N ASN A 30 -11.01 20.77 13.29
CA ASN A 30 -11.52 20.29 14.57
C ASN A 30 -11.26 18.80 14.78
N ARG A 31 -11.36 17.99 13.72
CA ARG A 31 -11.09 16.55 13.75
C ARG A 31 -9.61 16.19 13.67
N LEU A 32 -8.72 17.13 13.33
CA LEU A 32 -7.27 16.92 13.24
C LEU A 32 -6.50 17.28 14.53
N ARG A 33 -7.17 17.92 15.49
CA ARG A 33 -6.62 18.27 16.81
C ARG A 33 -6.33 17.00 17.62
N ALA A 34 -5.18 16.98 18.31
CA ALA A 34 -4.77 15.83 19.11
C ALA A 34 -5.52 15.75 20.45
N ASP A 35 -5.96 16.91 20.94
CA ASP A 35 -6.68 17.18 22.18
C ASP A 35 -8.18 17.45 21.95
N GLY A 36 -8.66 17.29 20.70
CA GLY A 36 -10.07 17.45 20.36
C GLY A 36 -10.93 16.27 20.83
N ASP A 37 -12.22 16.53 21.01
CA ASP A 37 -13.24 15.53 21.36
C ASP A 37 -13.82 14.80 20.13
N GLN A 38 -13.47 15.25 18.92
CA GLN A 38 -13.97 14.70 17.66
C GLN A 38 -13.00 13.70 17.04
N VAL A 39 -13.53 12.54 16.66
CA VAL A 39 -12.78 11.49 15.96
C VAL A 39 -12.74 11.78 14.46
N PHE A 40 -11.58 11.56 13.84
CA PHE A 40 -11.43 11.62 12.39
C PHE A 40 -12.07 10.39 11.73
N PRO A 41 -13.10 10.54 10.87
CA PRO A 41 -13.80 9.41 10.27
C PRO A 41 -12.88 8.58 9.36
N PHE A 42 -12.97 7.25 9.46
CA PHE A 42 -12.21 6.37 8.57
C PHE A 42 -12.58 6.58 7.09
N GLY A 43 -13.86 6.84 6.79
CA GLY A 43 -14.31 7.15 5.43
C GLY A 43 -13.59 8.36 4.83
N TRP A 44 -13.37 9.41 5.62
CA TRP A 44 -12.61 10.59 5.17
C TRP A 44 -11.15 10.26 4.90
N ALA A 45 -10.55 9.43 5.75
CA ALA A 45 -9.17 8.99 5.57
C ALA A 45 -9.00 8.26 4.22
N MET A 46 -9.95 7.39 3.87
CA MET A 46 -9.95 6.68 2.59
C MET A 46 -10.11 7.61 1.38
N VAL A 47 -11.03 8.59 1.46
CA VAL A 47 -11.25 9.59 0.38
C VAL A 47 -9.98 10.41 0.14
N LEU A 48 -9.39 10.97 1.20
CA LEU A 48 -8.17 11.78 1.09
C LEU A 48 -6.99 10.96 0.56
N GLN A 49 -6.85 9.71 1.01
CA GLN A 49 -5.80 8.83 0.51
C GLN A 49 -5.94 8.59 -1.00
N ARG A 50 -7.17 8.35 -1.48
CA ARG A 50 -7.45 8.17 -2.91
C ARG A 50 -7.18 9.45 -3.70
N ALA A 51 -7.62 10.60 -3.20
CA ALA A 51 -7.42 11.90 -3.84
C ALA A 51 -5.92 12.24 -3.98
N GLY A 52 -5.12 11.96 -2.95
CA GLY A 52 -3.67 12.22 -2.97
C GLY A 52 -2.85 11.17 -3.72
N GLY A 53 -3.44 10.07 -4.20
CA GLY A 53 -2.74 9.01 -4.92
C GLY A 53 -1.67 8.27 -4.12
N SER A 54 -1.64 8.46 -2.80
CA SER A 54 -0.63 7.85 -1.92
C SER A 54 -1.23 6.78 -1.01
N HIS A 55 -0.40 6.09 -0.24
CA HIS A 55 -0.83 4.98 0.62
C HIS A 55 -0.40 5.13 2.09
N HIS A 56 -0.18 6.37 2.58
CA HIS A 56 0.35 6.57 3.94
C HIS A 56 -0.56 6.01 5.03
N ILE A 57 -1.89 6.08 4.85
CA ILE A 57 -2.86 5.62 5.83
C ILE A 57 -2.91 4.10 5.84
N ALA A 58 -2.98 3.46 4.66
CA ALA A 58 -2.94 2.01 4.52
C ALA A 58 -1.64 1.42 5.08
N ASN A 59 -0.48 2.04 4.79
CA ASN A 59 0.80 1.67 5.36
C ASN A 59 0.83 1.80 6.89
N ALA A 60 0.29 2.90 7.43
CA ALA A 60 0.24 3.12 8.87
C ALA A 60 -0.65 2.10 9.59
N ILE A 61 -1.80 1.76 9.00
CA ILE A 61 -2.70 0.73 9.54
C ILE A 61 -2.03 -0.64 9.51
N ALA A 62 -1.44 -1.03 8.37
CA ALA A 62 -0.74 -2.31 8.26
C ALA A 62 0.37 -2.42 9.30
N LYS A 63 1.21 -1.38 9.44
CA LYS A 63 2.28 -1.34 10.44
C LYS A 63 1.74 -1.44 11.88
N ALA A 64 0.65 -0.72 12.19
CA ALA A 64 0.02 -0.78 13.51
C ALA A 64 -0.55 -2.17 13.83
N SER A 65 -0.98 -2.90 12.81
CA SER A 65 -1.46 -4.28 12.90
C SER A 65 -0.35 -5.34 12.82
N GLY A 66 0.93 -4.94 12.78
CA GLY A 66 2.06 -5.86 12.63
C GLY A 66 2.20 -6.49 11.23
N GLY A 67 1.54 -5.92 10.23
CA GLY A 67 1.60 -6.34 8.83
C GLY A 67 2.33 -5.35 7.92
N VAL A 68 2.33 -5.66 6.63
CA VAL A 68 2.86 -4.81 5.56
C VAL A 68 1.72 -4.55 4.57
N PHE A 69 1.55 -3.29 4.17
CA PHE A 69 0.66 -2.94 3.07
C PHE A 69 1.42 -3.11 1.76
N VAL A 70 0.82 -3.85 0.82
CA VAL A 70 1.35 -3.96 -0.54
C VAL A 70 0.31 -3.36 -1.48
N PRO A 71 0.61 -2.22 -2.13
CA PRO A 71 -0.29 -1.68 -3.13
C PRO A 71 -0.39 -2.67 -4.29
N LEU A 72 -1.61 -2.93 -4.73
CA LEU A 72 -1.83 -3.57 -6.01
C LEU A 72 -1.66 -2.46 -7.06
N THR A 73 -0.65 -2.58 -7.91
CA THR A 73 -0.48 -1.67 -9.03
C THR A 73 -1.66 -1.86 -9.99
N ASP A 74 -2.32 -0.78 -10.42
CA ASP A 74 -3.21 -0.82 -11.57
C ASP A 74 -2.34 -1.12 -12.79
N VAL A 75 -2.43 -2.34 -13.29
CA VAL A 75 -1.61 -2.80 -14.40
C VAL A 75 -2.28 -2.40 -15.71
N GLU A 76 -2.30 -1.12 -16.03
CA GLU A 76 -2.67 -0.67 -17.37
C GLU A 76 -1.46 -0.83 -18.30
N ASP A 77 -1.68 -1.46 -19.46
CA ASP A 77 -0.72 -1.79 -20.52
C ASP A 77 0.38 -2.82 -20.17
N VAL A 78 0.02 -4.10 -20.07
CA VAL A 78 1.01 -5.19 -20.02
C VAL A 78 0.70 -6.32 -21.01
N ASP A 79 1.70 -6.65 -21.83
CA ASP A 79 1.68 -7.73 -22.81
C ASP A 79 1.77 -9.11 -22.14
N ASN A 80 1.14 -10.15 -22.73
CA ASN A 80 1.08 -11.51 -22.18
C ASN A 80 2.47 -12.16 -21.95
N GLY A 81 3.52 -11.66 -22.61
CA GLY A 81 4.91 -12.08 -22.38
C GLY A 81 5.45 -11.74 -20.98
N ASP A 82 4.86 -10.79 -20.28
CA ASP A 82 5.36 -10.28 -19.00
C ASP A 82 5.15 -11.23 -17.82
N ILE A 83 4.14 -12.13 -17.84
CA ILE A 83 3.76 -12.89 -16.63
C ILE A 83 4.91 -13.77 -16.11
N ASN A 84 5.51 -14.56 -17.01
CA ASN A 84 6.64 -15.43 -16.67
C ASN A 84 7.88 -14.62 -16.33
N GLN A 85 8.11 -13.50 -17.02
CA GLN A 85 9.21 -12.59 -16.70
C GLN A 85 9.06 -12.01 -15.28
N ARG A 86 7.87 -11.52 -14.91
CA ARG A 86 7.61 -10.99 -13.55
C ARG A 86 7.70 -12.06 -12.47
N LEU A 87 7.33 -13.30 -12.78
CA LEU A 87 7.61 -14.42 -11.88
C LEU A 87 9.11 -14.61 -11.67
N MET A 88 9.90 -14.63 -12.74
CA MET A 88 11.35 -14.80 -12.64
C MET A 88 12.01 -13.63 -11.89
N GLU A 89 11.58 -12.39 -12.11
CA GLU A 89 12.04 -11.22 -11.34
C GLU A 89 11.71 -11.37 -9.85
N SER A 90 10.51 -11.87 -9.52
CA SER A 90 10.13 -12.13 -8.13
C SER A 90 11.03 -13.19 -7.48
N VAL A 91 11.32 -14.28 -8.20
CA VAL A 91 12.22 -15.34 -7.74
C VAL A 91 13.65 -14.80 -7.54
N GLU A 92 14.13 -13.95 -8.43
CA GLU A 92 15.45 -13.30 -8.31
C GLU A 92 15.53 -12.45 -7.02
N TRP A 93 14.50 -11.65 -6.76
CA TRP A 93 14.43 -10.84 -5.54
C TRP A 93 14.36 -11.69 -4.27
N ILE A 94 13.60 -12.80 -4.29
CA ILE A 94 13.56 -13.76 -3.18
C ILE A 94 14.96 -14.36 -2.96
N GLY A 95 15.67 -14.72 -4.03
CA GLY A 95 17.04 -15.22 -3.96
C GLY A 95 18.00 -14.20 -3.32
N LYS A 96 17.97 -12.95 -3.77
CA LYS A 96 18.77 -11.85 -3.18
C LYS A 96 18.44 -11.63 -1.71
N HIS A 97 17.17 -11.63 -1.35
CA HIS A 97 16.71 -11.47 0.03
C HIS A 97 17.21 -12.61 0.93
N SER A 98 17.11 -13.86 0.47
CA SER A 98 17.60 -15.05 1.18
C SER A 98 19.12 -15.00 1.41
N GLN A 99 19.89 -14.60 0.40
CA GLN A 99 21.34 -14.44 0.54
C GLN A 99 21.69 -13.35 1.56
N TYR A 100 20.95 -12.25 1.57
CA TYR A 100 21.17 -11.18 2.53
C TYR A 100 20.84 -11.64 3.97
N LEU A 101 19.69 -12.30 4.17
CA LEU A 101 19.30 -12.83 5.48
C LEU A 101 20.37 -13.75 6.06
N ARG A 102 20.93 -14.67 5.26
CA ARG A 102 22.02 -15.55 5.71
C ARG A 102 23.24 -14.79 6.22
N LYS A 103 23.56 -13.65 5.60
CA LYS A 103 24.69 -12.80 6.04
C LYS A 103 24.33 -12.03 7.31
N ALA A 104 23.14 -11.42 7.34
CA ALA A 104 22.66 -10.60 8.45
C ALA A 104 22.34 -11.41 9.72
N THR A 105 22.19 -12.73 9.63
CA THR A 105 22.00 -13.60 10.81
C THR A 105 23.26 -14.38 11.18
N ALA A 106 24.39 -14.17 10.49
CA ALA A 106 25.58 -15.01 10.64
C ALA A 106 26.24 -14.86 12.02
N ASP A 107 26.11 -13.70 12.65
CA ASP A 107 26.62 -13.39 13.99
C ASP A 107 25.57 -13.63 15.10
N GLY A 108 24.37 -14.05 14.72
CA GLY A 108 23.25 -14.32 15.63
C GLY A 108 22.50 -13.08 16.12
N VAL A 109 22.81 -11.87 15.63
CA VAL A 109 22.17 -10.62 16.06
C VAL A 109 21.86 -9.76 14.84
N ILE A 110 20.59 -9.40 14.65
CA ILE A 110 20.20 -8.43 13.60
C ILE A 110 20.32 -7.01 14.19
N ASP A 111 21.22 -6.21 13.66
CA ASP A 111 21.38 -4.81 14.05
C ASP A 111 20.32 -3.88 13.41
N ARG A 112 20.40 -2.59 13.73
CA ARG A 112 19.42 -1.60 13.25
C ARG A 112 19.46 -1.42 11.73
N ASP A 113 20.65 -1.37 11.15
CA ASP A 113 20.85 -1.11 9.72
C ASP A 113 20.50 -2.36 8.92
N GLU A 114 20.85 -3.53 9.44
CA GLU A 114 20.43 -4.82 8.90
C GLU A 114 18.91 -4.97 8.93
N ARG A 115 18.27 -4.65 10.05
CA ARG A 115 16.81 -4.66 10.16
C ARG A 115 16.17 -3.74 9.13
N ALA A 116 16.69 -2.52 8.95
CA ALA A 116 16.18 -1.57 7.96
C ALA A 116 16.33 -2.10 6.52
N GLN A 117 17.47 -2.73 6.21
CA GLN A 117 17.72 -3.30 4.89
C GLN A 117 16.90 -4.58 4.64
N ILE A 118 16.67 -5.42 5.66
CA ILE A 118 15.73 -6.55 5.61
C ILE A 118 14.35 -6.02 5.27
N GLU A 119 13.84 -5.05 6.02
CA GLU A 119 12.51 -4.45 5.79
C GLU A 119 12.37 -3.90 4.37
N ALA A 120 13.38 -3.17 3.87
CA ALA A 120 13.37 -2.64 2.51
C ALA A 120 13.39 -3.74 1.42
N ASN A 121 14.20 -4.79 1.62
CA ASN A 121 14.26 -5.91 0.67
C ASN A 121 12.99 -6.77 0.70
N SER A 122 12.43 -7.02 1.90
CA SER A 122 11.16 -7.74 2.06
C SER A 122 10.03 -7.00 1.34
N TYR A 123 9.96 -5.67 1.46
CA TYR A 123 8.99 -4.87 0.73
C TYR A 123 9.11 -5.05 -0.79
N ARG A 124 10.33 -5.04 -1.34
CA ARG A 124 10.57 -5.26 -2.78
C ARG A 124 10.15 -6.66 -3.24
N VAL A 125 10.45 -7.69 -2.46
CA VAL A 125 10.01 -9.06 -2.72
C VAL A 125 8.49 -9.15 -2.78
N MET A 126 7.80 -8.57 -1.79
CA MET A 126 6.35 -8.59 -1.70
C MET A 126 5.69 -7.81 -2.84
N ALA A 127 6.22 -6.64 -3.19
CA ALA A 127 5.72 -5.84 -4.31
C ALA A 127 5.82 -6.60 -5.63
N LYS A 128 6.98 -7.19 -5.94
CA LYS A 128 7.18 -7.98 -7.17
C LYS A 128 6.28 -9.21 -7.23
N TRP A 129 6.10 -9.88 -6.10
CA TRP A 129 5.18 -11.01 -6.01
C TRP A 129 3.72 -10.60 -6.26
N GLN A 130 3.27 -9.48 -5.68
CA GLN A 130 1.90 -8.98 -5.92
C GLN A 130 1.71 -8.50 -7.37
N GLU A 131 2.71 -7.86 -7.98
CA GLU A 131 2.67 -7.51 -9.42
C GLU A 131 2.49 -8.76 -10.29
N HIS A 132 3.20 -9.85 -9.97
CA HIS A 132 3.04 -11.12 -10.68
C HIS A 132 1.63 -11.70 -10.51
N LEU A 133 1.09 -11.72 -9.28
CA LEU A 133 -0.27 -12.23 -9.02
C LEU A 133 -1.35 -11.39 -9.70
N ALA A 134 -1.23 -10.06 -9.65
CA ALA A 134 -2.18 -9.16 -10.29
C ALA A 134 -2.26 -9.43 -11.80
N LEU A 135 -1.11 -9.58 -12.46
CA LEU A 135 -1.05 -9.97 -13.87
C LEU A 135 -1.64 -11.35 -14.15
N LEU A 136 -1.25 -12.33 -13.34
CA LEU A 136 -1.73 -13.71 -13.48
C LEU A 136 -3.26 -13.74 -13.45
N PHE A 137 -3.87 -13.03 -12.49
CA PHE A 137 -5.33 -12.98 -12.37
C PHE A 137 -5.98 -12.12 -13.46
N MET A 138 -5.38 -11.01 -13.87
CA MET A 138 -5.92 -10.21 -14.97
C MET A 138 -6.05 -11.02 -16.28
N VAL A 139 -5.08 -11.88 -16.57
CA VAL A 139 -5.06 -12.65 -17.82
C VAL A 139 -5.86 -13.95 -17.72
N PHE A 140 -5.83 -14.62 -16.56
CA PHE A 140 -6.40 -15.96 -16.41
C PHE A 140 -7.69 -16.06 -15.59
N CYS A 141 -8.10 -15.02 -14.87
CA CYS A 141 -9.42 -15.02 -14.22
C CYS A 141 -10.50 -14.55 -15.18
N SER A 142 -11.64 -15.25 -15.18
CA SER A 142 -12.83 -14.78 -15.88
C SER A 142 -13.39 -13.53 -15.18
N PRO A 143 -14.06 -12.61 -15.90
CA PRO A 143 -14.70 -11.44 -15.30
C PRO A 143 -15.64 -11.78 -14.13
N ASP A 144 -16.27 -12.94 -14.20
CA ASP A 144 -17.24 -13.46 -13.22
C ASP A 144 -16.59 -14.01 -11.93
N ASP A 145 -15.27 -14.23 -11.90
CA ASP A 145 -14.54 -14.77 -10.75
C ASP A 145 -13.86 -13.68 -9.89
N THR A 146 -14.05 -12.40 -10.24
CA THR A 146 -13.53 -11.30 -9.43
C THR A 146 -14.42 -11.06 -8.20
N PRO A 147 -13.88 -10.90 -6.98
CA PRO A 147 -14.69 -10.74 -5.76
C PRO A 147 -15.63 -9.54 -5.76
N ASN A 148 -15.48 -8.62 -6.73
CA ASN A 148 -16.30 -7.42 -6.91
C ASN A 148 -16.95 -7.34 -8.31
N GLY A 149 -16.96 -8.42 -9.10
CA GLY A 149 -17.70 -8.47 -10.36
C GLY A 149 -19.21 -8.38 -10.10
N PRO A 150 -20.01 -7.77 -10.98
CA PRO A 150 -21.46 -7.80 -10.84
C PRO A 150 -21.90 -9.26 -10.94
N SER A 151 -22.35 -9.82 -9.82
CA SER A 151 -22.89 -11.17 -9.76
C SER A 151 -24.10 -11.26 -10.68
N ASN A 152 -23.91 -11.84 -11.87
CA ASN A 152 -25.00 -12.22 -12.76
C ASN A 152 -25.60 -13.53 -12.25
N SER A 153 -26.58 -13.41 -11.37
CA SER A 153 -27.54 -14.47 -11.11
C SER A 153 -28.54 -14.52 -12.27
N GLY A 154 -28.33 -15.44 -13.20
CA GLY A 154 -29.38 -15.97 -14.08
C GLY A 154 -30.07 -17.16 -13.43
#